data_AF-A0A531MQN2-F1
#
_entry.id   AF-A0A531MQN2-F1
#
_cell.length_a   1.000
_cell.length_b   1.000
_cell.length_c   1.000
_cell.angle_alpha   90.00
_cell.angle_beta   90.00
_cell.angle_gamma   90.00
#
_symmetry.space_group_name_H-M   'P 1'
#
loop_
_entity.id
_entity.type
_entity.pdbx_description
1 polymer ?
#
loop_
_entity_poly.entity_id
_entity_poly.type
_entity_poly.pdbx_seq_one_letter_code
_entity_poly.pdbx_strand_id
1 'polypeptide(L)'
;MKLVSYNIQYGFGSDTRYDLSRAARLVAGADIIALQEVERHWQRSNFDDQPELLSRLLPSYHWVYGPAFDMDASERRDGRLVNRRRQFGTMV
;
A
#
# COMPACT_ATOMS: atom_id res chain seq x y z
N MET A 1 22.45 -8.52 7.99
CA MET A 1 21.00 -8.48 8.19
C MET A 1 20.57 -7.04 8.42
N LYS A 2 19.83 -6.45 7.48
CA LYS A 2 19.34 -5.07 7.47
C LYS A 2 17.82 -5.08 7.54
N LEU A 3 17.27 -4.49 8.60
CA LEU A 3 15.84 -4.36 8.81
C LEU A 3 15.48 -2.88 8.68
N VAL A 4 14.39 -2.60 7.95
CA VAL A 4 13.88 -1.25 7.79
C VAL A 4 12.42 -1.23 8.24
N SER A 5 12.08 -0.28 9.10
CA SER A 5 10.69 0.10 9.36
C SER A 5 10.46 1.49 8.79
N TYR A 6 9.37 1.67 8.05
CA TYR A 6 9.06 2.96 7.44
C TYR A 6 7.56 3.20 7.35
N ASN A 7 7.10 4.30 7.96
CA ASN A 7 5.76 4.81 7.74
C ASN A 7 5.77 5.61 6.44
N ILE A 8 5.07 5.11 5.43
CA ILE A 8 5.08 5.70 4.09
C ILE A 8 4.03 6.80 3.91
N GLN A 9 3.26 7.13 4.96
CA GLN A 9 2.17 8.10 4.94
C GLN A 9 1.29 7.91 3.68
N TYR A 10 0.81 6.67 3.47
CA TYR A 10 -0.02 6.27 2.31
C TYR A 10 0.56 6.71 0.96
N GLY A 11 1.89 6.82 0.86
CA GLY A 11 2.64 7.19 -0.35
C GLY A 11 2.89 8.70 -0.54
N PHE A 12 2.53 9.55 0.42
CA PHE A 12 2.74 11.00 0.31
C PHE A 12 4.09 11.44 0.89
N GLY A 13 4.79 12.31 0.15
CA GLY A 13 5.95 13.03 0.66
C GLY A 13 5.58 14.33 1.38
N SER A 14 6.57 14.96 2.01
CA SER A 14 6.45 16.31 2.60
C SER A 14 6.15 17.40 1.57
N ASP A 15 6.38 17.11 0.28
CA ASP A 15 5.97 17.90 -0.88
C ASP A 15 4.49 17.69 -1.24
N THR A 16 3.73 16.94 -0.44
CA THR A 16 2.30 16.60 -0.62
C THR A 16 2.02 15.82 -1.91
N ARG A 17 3.04 15.23 -2.53
CA ARG A 17 2.89 14.43 -3.75
C ARG A 17 2.81 12.95 -3.41
N TYR A 18 1.82 12.29 -3.99
CA TYR A 18 1.66 10.84 -3.93
C TYR A 18 2.62 10.16 -4.93
N ASP A 19 3.57 9.38 -4.40
CA ASP A 19 4.57 8.64 -5.17
C ASP A 19 5.12 7.44 -4.36
N LEU A 20 4.48 6.27 -4.51
CA LEU A 20 4.94 5.03 -3.87
C LEU A 20 6.35 4.60 -4.31
N SER A 21 6.75 4.96 -5.53
CA SER A 21 8.08 4.60 -6.04
C SER A 21 9.20 5.25 -5.22
N ARG A 22 8.93 6.42 -4.62
CA ARG A 22 9.85 7.09 -3.70
C ARG A 22 10.09 6.28 -2.44
N ALA A 23 9.03 5.76 -1.84
CA ALA A 23 9.13 4.91 -0.65
C ALA A 23 9.86 3.60 -0.97
N ALA A 24 9.48 2.92 -2.06
CA ALA A 24 10.11 1.67 -2.48
C ALA A 24 11.63 1.81 -2.70
N ARG A 25 12.08 2.90 -3.36
CA ARG A 25 13.51 3.18 -3.57
C ARG A 25 14.31 3.34 -2.27
N LEU A 26 13.71 3.89 -1.22
CA LEU A 26 14.40 4.12 0.06
C LEU A 26 14.61 2.83 0.86
N VAL A 27 13.71 1.86 0.73
CA VAL A 27 13.73 0.62 1.50
C VAL A 27 14.38 -0.55 0.74
N ALA A 28 14.56 -0.41 -0.58
CA ALA A 28 15.17 -1.44 -1.42
C ALA A 28 16.54 -1.90 -0.90
N GLY A 29 16.79 -3.20 -0.97
CA GLY A 29 18.03 -3.83 -0.50
C GLY A 29 18.09 -4.08 1.01
N ALA A 30 17.03 -3.81 1.77
CA ALA A 30 16.88 -4.36 3.12
C ALA A 30 16.57 -5.87 3.05
N ASP A 31 16.95 -6.62 4.07
CA ASP A 31 16.58 -8.04 4.16
C ASP A 31 15.11 -8.21 4.59
N ILE A 32 14.60 -7.29 5.42
CA ILE A 32 13.19 -7.22 5.84
C ILE A 32 12.74 -5.76 5.82
N ILE A 33 11.54 -5.52 5.27
CA ILE A 33 10.92 -4.20 5.16
C ILE A 33 9.58 -4.26 5.89
N ALA A 34 9.38 -3.43 6.91
CA ALA A 34 8.11 -3.27 7.60
C ALA A 34 7.53 -1.89 7.26
N LEU A 35 6.45 -1.86 6.49
CA LEU A 35 5.77 -0.64 6.08
C LEU A 35 4.53 -0.39 6.94
N GLN A 36 4.36 0.86 7.39
CA GLN A 36 3.15 1.34 8.04
C GLN A 36 2.40 2.33 7.14
N GLU A 37 1.11 2.49 7.39
CA GLU A 37 0.19 3.34 6.61
C GLU A 37 0.09 2.95 5.14
N VAL A 38 0.09 1.64 4.86
CA VAL A 38 -0.20 1.08 3.55
C VAL A 38 -1.71 0.92 3.38
N GLU A 39 -2.26 1.36 2.26
CA GLU A 39 -3.71 1.39 2.07
C GLU A 39 -4.20 0.76 0.75
N ARG A 40 -5.51 0.50 0.67
CA ARG A 40 -6.19 0.08 -0.57
C ARG A 40 -7.45 0.89 -0.80
N HIS A 41 -7.68 1.29 -2.04
CA HIS A 41 -8.92 1.86 -2.52
C HIS A 41 -9.40 3.12 -1.77
N TRP A 42 -8.49 4.01 -1.39
CA TRP A 42 -8.83 5.33 -0.86
C TRP A 42 -8.76 6.39 -1.96
N GLN A 43 -9.71 7.34 -1.93
CA GLN A 43 -9.78 8.41 -2.93
C GLN A 43 -8.49 9.24 -3.00
N ARG A 44 -7.82 9.46 -1.85
CA ARG A 44 -6.58 10.25 -1.76
C ARG A 44 -5.37 9.59 -2.46
N SER A 45 -5.41 8.28 -2.67
CA SER A 45 -4.36 7.47 -3.31
C SER A 45 -4.84 6.90 -4.64
N ASN A 46 -5.70 7.64 -5.36
CA ASN A 46 -6.25 7.23 -6.66
C ASN A 46 -6.99 5.88 -6.64
N PHE A 47 -7.46 5.44 -5.47
CA PHE A 47 -8.03 4.12 -5.24
C PHE A 47 -7.05 2.97 -5.53
N ASP A 48 -5.75 3.19 -5.42
CA ASP A 48 -4.74 2.16 -5.68
C ASP A 48 -4.82 0.99 -4.70
N ASP A 49 -4.40 -0.19 -5.16
CA ASP A 49 -4.03 -1.31 -4.30
C ASP A 49 -2.53 -1.20 -3.99
N GLN A 50 -2.17 -0.46 -2.93
CA GLN A 50 -0.77 -0.15 -2.66
C GLN A 50 0.09 -1.39 -2.39
N PRO A 51 -0.37 -2.44 -1.68
CA PRO A 51 0.40 -3.68 -1.56
C PRO A 51 0.77 -4.31 -2.90
N GLU A 52 -0.17 -4.35 -3.85
CA GLU A 52 0.09 -4.85 -5.20
C GLU A 52 1.02 -3.93 -6.01
N LEU A 53 0.91 -2.61 -5.86
CA LEU A 53 1.86 -1.69 -6.51
C LEU A 53 3.26 -1.79 -5.91
N LEU A 54 3.38 -1.91 -4.60
CA LEU A 54 4.64 -2.08 -3.88
C LEU A 54 5.30 -3.41 -4.25
N SER A 55 4.52 -4.50 -4.42
CA SER A 55 5.04 -5.79 -4.86
C SER A 55 5.69 -5.71 -6.26
N ARG A 56 5.11 -4.92 -7.17
CA ARG A 56 5.69 -4.68 -8.51
C ARG A 56 6.94 -3.82 -8.46
N LEU A 57 7.03 -2.88 -7.51
CA LEU A 57 8.18 -2.02 -7.29
C LEU A 57 9.34 -2.75 -6.57
N LEU A 58 9.03 -3.79 -5.80
CA LEU A 58 9.96 -4.62 -5.03
C LEU A 58 9.82 -6.11 -5.41
N PRO A 59 10.05 -6.49 -6.69
CA PRO A 59 9.66 -7.80 -7.23
C PRO A 59 10.42 -9.00 -6.64
N SER A 60 11.53 -8.76 -5.93
CA SER A 60 12.33 -9.81 -5.29
C SER A 60 11.90 -10.13 -3.85
N TYR A 61 10.85 -9.49 -3.35
CA TYR A 61 10.36 -9.68 -1.99
C TYR A 61 9.04 -10.47 -1.97
N HIS A 62 8.90 -11.35 -0.98
CA HIS A 62 7.60 -11.83 -0.56
C HIS A 62 6.92 -10.77 0.29
N TRP A 63 5.59 -10.77 0.34
CA TRP A 63 4.86 -9.81 1.15
C TRP A 63 3.60 -10.39 1.78
N VAL A 64 3.23 -9.82 2.92
CA VAL A 64 1.96 -10.01 3.61
C VAL A 64 1.39 -8.65 3.97
N TYR A 65 0.10 -8.45 3.73
CA TYR A 65 -0.62 -7.24 4.11
C TYR A 65 -1.61 -7.53 5.23
N GLY A 66 -1.47 -6.79 6.34
CA GLY A 66 -2.33 -6.87 7.50
C GLY A 66 -3.12 -5.56 7.67
N PRO A 67 -4.35 -5.46 7.15
CA PRO A 67 -5.17 -4.27 7.35
C PRO A 67 -5.61 -4.17 8.82
N ALA A 68 -5.32 -3.04 9.46
CA ALA A 68 -5.85 -2.72 10.79
C ALA A 68 -7.25 -2.10 10.71
N PHE A 69 -7.56 -1.50 9.56
CA PHE A 69 -8.87 -0.99 9.20
C PHE A 69 -9.33 -1.69 7.92
N ASP A 70 -10.55 -2.24 7.93
CA ASP A 70 -11.14 -2.93 6.79
C ASP A 70 -12.64 -2.64 6.72
N MET A 71 -13.06 -1.95 5.65
CA MET A 71 -14.45 -1.56 5.43
C MET A 71 -14.91 -1.91 4.02
N ASP A 72 -16.22 -2.07 3.87
CA ASP A 72 -16.84 -2.16 2.56
C ASP A 72 -16.55 -0.90 1.72
N ALA A 73 -16.26 -1.12 0.45
CA ALA A 73 -16.14 -0.11 -0.59
C ALA A 73 -16.74 -0.62 -1.90
N SER A 74 -17.76 -1.48 -1.80
CA SER A 74 -18.37 -2.13 -2.94
C SER A 74 -19.11 -1.12 -3.81
N GLU A 75 -19.06 -1.31 -5.12
CA GLU A 75 -19.73 -0.45 -6.10
C GLU A 75 -20.66 -1.26 -7.00
N ARG A 76 -21.73 -0.64 -7.51
CA ARG A 76 -22.54 -1.25 -8.58
C ARG A 76 -21.99 -0.81 -9.93
N ARG A 77 -21.62 -1.77 -10.78
CA ARG A 77 -21.26 -1.55 -12.18
C ARG A 77 -22.10 -2.45 -13.08
N ASP A 78 -22.72 -1.88 -14.10
CA ASP A 78 -23.56 -2.59 -15.07
C ASP A 78 -24.63 -3.49 -14.41
N GLY A 79 -25.28 -2.98 -13.37
CA GLY A 79 -26.30 -3.69 -12.59
C GLY A 79 -25.77 -4.76 -11.62
N ARG A 80 -24.46 -5.05 -11.64
CA ARG A 80 -23.80 -6.05 -10.80
C ARG A 80 -23.07 -5.40 -9.61
N LEU A 81 -23.16 -6.03 -8.43
CA LEU A 81 -22.34 -5.66 -7.26
C LEU A 81 -20.90 -6.15 -7.49
N VAL A 82 -19.95 -5.21 -7.48
CA VAL A 82 -18.52 -5.47 -7.47
C VAL A 82 -18.04 -5.34 -6.03
N ASN A 83 -17.73 -6.48 -5.41
CA ASN A 83 -17.21 -6.48 -4.04
C ASN A 83 -15.81 -5.87 -4.02
N ARG A 84 -15.63 -4.84 -3.18
CA ARG A 84 -14.34 -4.18 -2.96
C ARG A 84 -14.22 -3.78 -1.49
N ARG A 85 -13.00 -3.81 -0.97
CA ARG A 85 -12.64 -3.40 0.38
C ARG A 85 -11.78 -2.15 0.35
N ARG A 86 -12.05 -1.18 1.21
CA ARG A 86 -11.11 -0.08 1.51
C ARG A 86 -10.39 -0.42 2.81
N GLN A 87 -9.07 -0.37 2.76
CA GLN A 87 -8.23 -0.92 3.81
C GLN A 87 -7.09 0.02 4.15
N PHE A 88 -6.60 -0.05 5.39
CA PHE A 88 -5.44 0.68 5.87
C PHE A 88 -4.73 -0.14 6.94
N GLY A 89 -3.40 -0.23 6.88
CA GLY A 89 -2.66 -1.06 7.82
C GLY A 89 -1.17 -1.17 7.52
N THR A 90 -0.61 -2.34 7.84
CA THR A 90 0.82 -2.62 7.74
C THR A 90 1.11 -3.66 6.66
N MET A 91 2.30 -3.60 6.08
CA MET A 91 2.81 -4.60 5.14
C MET A 91 4.21 -5.02 5.59
N VAL A 92 4.52 -6.30 5.47
CA VAL A 92 5.87 -6.87 5.65
C VAL A 92 6.23 -7.66 4.41
#